data_AF-A0A8K0MRH4-F1
#
_entry.id   AF-A0A8K0MRH4-F1
#
_cell.length_a   1.000
_cell.length_b   1.000
_cell.length_c   1.000
_cell.angle_alpha   90.00
_cell.angle_beta   90.00
_cell.angle_gamma   90.00
#
_symmetry.space_group_name_H-M   'P 1'
#
loop_
_entity.id
_entity.type
_entity.pdbx_description
1 polymer ?
#
loop_
_entity_poly.entity_id
_entity_poly.type
_entity_poly.pdbx_seq_one_letter_code
_entity_poly.pdbx_strand_id
1 'polypeptide(L)'
;MECDASSNDMETAISINVKFSGTSIPISNLSLDSTIKDLKSLLQPLTNVLPRGQKLIFKGKLLVDEMTLRASEVTDGSKVMLMASQGLHQGDGPILKRAQTRPIARANNASKLEKEKMQVSVDKNRLERWKATGVIALSECNLKAIPDEVWVCGTSARVLDFTNNAIQEVPFQIGCLNSLQKLNMNANDIMDASISWQGVTSLVHLTVLSLNQNQLTTLPSALGELTSLRQLFVANNKLTGLPIEIGSLIQLEVLKANNNRINTIPPGIGDCKALTEVDLSSNLLLNLPDSFGNLQNLKSLHLGNNGLKSLPSTLFTMCLQLTTLDLHNTEITVDQLRELEGWENFEERRRLKNQKQLDFRVVGSAAFDEGADKN
;
A
#
# COMPACT_ATOMS: atom_id res chain seq x y z
N MET A 1 -22.75 58.68 -26.47
CA MET A 1 -21.64 58.26 -25.61
C MET A 1 -22.26 57.42 -24.51
N GLU A 2 -22.53 56.13 -24.74
CA GLU A 2 -21.54 55.03 -24.88
C GLU A 2 -20.56 55.03 -23.71
N CYS A 3 -20.32 53.95 -22.97
CA CYS A 3 -20.84 52.58 -23.03
C CYS A 3 -20.59 51.92 -21.66
N ASP A 4 -21.52 51.06 -21.27
CA ASP A 4 -21.34 50.02 -20.25
C ASP A 4 -20.14 49.12 -20.59
N ALA A 5 -19.41 48.70 -19.55
CA ALA A 5 -18.68 47.46 -19.56
C ALA A 5 -18.57 46.89 -18.14
N SER A 6 -19.68 46.34 -17.65
CA SER A 6 -19.65 45.24 -16.70
C SER A 6 -19.05 44.01 -17.43
N SER A 7 -17.74 43.80 -17.32
CA SER A 7 -17.12 42.56 -17.79
C SER A 7 -17.24 41.49 -16.70
N ASN A 8 -18.25 40.63 -16.88
CA ASN A 8 -18.34 39.30 -16.31
C ASN A 8 -17.04 38.53 -16.52
N ASP A 9 -16.25 38.32 -15.47
CA ASP A 9 -15.41 37.13 -15.38
C ASP A 9 -16.21 36.03 -14.69
N MET A 10 -17.21 35.51 -15.42
CA MET A 10 -17.64 34.13 -15.21
C MET A 10 -16.42 33.28 -15.51
N GLU A 11 -15.70 32.82 -14.47
CA GLU A 11 -14.70 31.77 -14.59
C GLU A 11 -15.29 30.69 -15.49
N THR A 12 -14.74 30.55 -16.69
CA THR A 12 -15.26 29.66 -17.72
C THR A 12 -14.90 28.24 -17.29
N ALA A 13 -15.74 27.69 -16.43
CA ALA A 13 -15.64 26.33 -15.97
C ALA A 13 -15.85 25.41 -17.17
N ILE A 14 -14.83 24.62 -17.51
CA ILE A 14 -14.85 23.73 -18.67
C ILE A 14 -15.20 22.31 -18.24
N SER A 15 -15.75 21.55 -19.19
CA SER A 15 -15.98 20.11 -19.08
C SER A 15 -15.13 19.36 -20.08
N ILE A 16 -14.49 18.28 -19.66
CA ILE A 16 -13.66 17.43 -20.52
C ILE A 16 -14.09 15.96 -20.39
N ASN A 17 -13.66 15.14 -21.35
CA ASN A 17 -13.85 13.69 -21.32
C ASN A 17 -12.50 12.99 -21.24
N VAL A 18 -12.27 12.24 -20.17
CA VAL A 18 -11.06 11.44 -20.00
C VAL A 18 -11.32 10.01 -20.43
N LYS A 19 -10.62 9.55 -21.47
CA LYS A 19 -10.67 8.16 -21.93
C LYS A 19 -9.68 7.30 -21.14
N PHE A 20 -10.19 6.26 -20.49
CA PHE A 20 -9.40 5.31 -19.73
C PHE A 20 -9.98 3.90 -19.90
N SER A 21 -9.17 2.89 -20.23
CA SER A 21 -9.60 1.47 -20.31
C SER A 21 -10.91 1.23 -21.10
N GLY A 22 -11.11 1.95 -22.20
CA GLY A 22 -12.30 1.82 -23.06
C GLY A 22 -13.56 2.56 -22.56
N THR A 23 -13.52 3.21 -21.39
CA THR A 23 -14.58 4.08 -20.88
C THR A 23 -14.23 5.56 -21.03
N SER A 24 -15.26 6.41 -21.11
CA SER A 24 -15.14 7.87 -21.14
C SER A 24 -15.67 8.43 -19.83
N ILE A 25 -14.82 9.13 -19.09
CA ILE A 25 -15.10 9.70 -17.78
C ILE A 25 -15.32 11.21 -17.96
N PRO A 26 -16.56 11.71 -17.85
CA PRO A 26 -16.83 13.14 -17.94
C PRO A 26 -16.39 13.83 -16.66
N ILE A 27 -15.59 14.88 -16.80
CA ILE A 27 -15.16 15.76 -15.71
C ILE A 27 -15.69 17.15 -16.01
N SER A 28 -16.46 17.73 -15.09
CA SER A 28 -17.09 19.04 -15.25
C SER A 28 -16.61 20.01 -14.17
N ASN A 29 -16.86 21.30 -14.39
CA ASN A 29 -16.52 22.38 -13.48
C ASN A 29 -15.00 22.54 -13.24
N LEU A 30 -14.17 22.32 -14.25
CA LEU A 30 -12.73 22.54 -14.17
C LEU A 30 -12.40 24.01 -14.46
N SER A 31 -11.56 24.63 -13.64
CA SER A 31 -10.96 25.91 -13.99
C SER A 31 -9.86 25.71 -15.03
N LEU A 32 -9.79 26.59 -16.03
CA LEU A 32 -8.72 26.58 -17.04
C LEU A 32 -7.32 26.77 -16.42
N ASP A 33 -7.24 27.34 -15.22
CA ASP A 33 -5.99 27.58 -14.51
C ASP A 33 -5.63 26.45 -13.53
N SER A 34 -6.48 25.43 -13.38
CA SER A 34 -6.13 24.19 -12.66
C SER A 34 -4.96 23.47 -13.35
N THR A 35 -4.08 22.88 -12.54
CA THR A 35 -2.90 22.17 -13.04
C THR A 35 -3.26 20.74 -13.46
N ILE A 36 -2.37 20.13 -14.24
CA ILE A 36 -2.49 18.70 -14.59
C ILE A 36 -2.38 17.82 -13.34
N LYS A 37 -1.60 18.23 -12.34
CA LYS A 37 -1.53 17.56 -11.03
C LYS A 37 -2.89 17.52 -10.32
N ASP A 38 -3.65 18.62 -10.38
CA ASP A 38 -4.99 18.70 -9.78
C ASP A 38 -5.96 17.76 -10.52
N LEU A 39 -5.91 17.75 -11.86
CA LEU A 39 -6.70 16.83 -12.67
C LEU A 39 -6.36 15.37 -12.37
N LYS A 40 -5.09 15.02 -12.16
CA LYS A 40 -4.68 13.66 -11.80
C LYS A 40 -5.24 13.23 -10.44
N SER A 41 -5.20 14.13 -9.46
CA SER A 41 -5.78 13.90 -8.14
C SER A 41 -7.30 13.65 -8.22
N LEU A 42 -7.99 14.38 -9.10
CA LEU A 42 -9.43 14.21 -9.35
C LEU A 42 -9.75 12.87 -10.05
N LEU A 43 -8.87 12.39 -10.92
CA LEU A 43 -9.04 11.13 -11.66
C LEU A 43 -8.69 9.89 -10.84
N GLN A 44 -7.86 10.01 -9.79
CA GLN A 44 -7.47 8.90 -8.94
C GLN A 44 -8.67 8.08 -8.42
N PRO A 45 -9.69 8.69 -7.79
CA PRO A 45 -10.84 7.93 -7.30
C PRO A 45 -11.71 7.33 -8.41
N LEU A 46 -11.66 7.88 -9.63
CA LEU A 46 -12.49 7.43 -10.75
C LEU A 46 -11.87 6.28 -11.54
N THR A 47 -10.54 6.13 -11.45
CA THR A 47 -9.76 5.21 -12.30
C THR A 47 -9.03 4.14 -11.49
N ASN A 48 -8.92 4.33 -10.18
CA ASN A 48 -8.12 3.51 -9.28
C ASN A 48 -6.62 3.47 -9.67
N VAL A 49 -6.14 4.52 -10.34
CA VAL A 49 -4.73 4.71 -10.72
C VAL A 49 -4.16 5.84 -9.85
N LEU A 50 -3.10 5.56 -9.09
CA LEU A 50 -2.42 6.59 -8.30
C LEU A 50 -1.89 7.71 -9.20
N PRO A 51 -1.87 9.00 -8.78
CA PRO A 51 -1.41 10.13 -9.60
C PRO A 51 -0.03 9.91 -10.24
N ARG A 52 0.92 9.29 -9.52
CA ARG A 52 2.25 8.90 -10.02
C ARG A 52 2.23 7.90 -11.18
N GLY A 53 1.17 7.09 -11.28
CA GLY A 53 0.95 6.12 -12.35
C GLY A 53 0.09 6.65 -13.49
N GLN A 54 -0.45 7.86 -13.38
CA GLN A 54 -1.30 8.48 -14.39
C GLN A 54 -0.46 9.26 -15.42
N LYS A 55 -0.56 8.88 -16.69
CA LYS A 55 0.00 9.61 -17.82
C LYS A 55 -1.14 10.17 -18.66
N LEU A 56 -1.35 11.49 -18.61
CA LEU A 56 -2.39 12.17 -19.38
C LEU A 56 -1.82 12.63 -20.72
N ILE A 57 -2.52 12.33 -21.81
CA ILE A 57 -2.12 12.62 -23.19
C ILE A 57 -3.24 13.38 -23.88
N PHE A 58 -2.91 14.51 -24.49
CA PHE A 58 -3.84 15.31 -25.28
C PHE A 58 -3.18 15.71 -26.61
N LYS A 59 -3.88 15.50 -27.73
CA LYS A 59 -3.36 15.71 -29.10
C LYS A 59 -1.96 15.12 -29.35
N GLY A 60 -1.68 13.93 -28.80
CA GLY A 60 -0.39 13.25 -28.95
C GLY A 60 0.75 13.76 -28.06
N LYS A 61 0.50 14.77 -27.21
CA LYS A 61 1.49 15.30 -26.25
C LYS A 61 1.21 14.77 -24.85
N LEU A 62 2.27 14.38 -24.14
CA LEU A 62 2.20 14.06 -22.72
C LEU A 62 2.07 15.35 -21.90
N LEU A 63 1.07 15.40 -21.03
CA LEU A 63 0.81 16.55 -20.16
C LEU A 63 1.65 16.44 -18.88
N VAL A 64 2.32 17.54 -18.51
CA VAL A 64 3.23 17.61 -17.36
C VAL A 64 2.52 18.26 -16.18
N ASP A 65 2.83 17.79 -14.96
CA ASP A 65 2.11 18.13 -13.72
C ASP A 65 1.95 19.63 -13.46
N GLU A 66 3.00 20.42 -13.72
CA GLU A 66 3.03 21.87 -13.48
C GLU A 66 2.30 22.70 -14.56
N MET A 67 1.89 22.09 -15.68
CA MET A 67 1.15 22.80 -16.72
C MET A 67 -0.30 23.04 -16.26
N THR A 68 -0.87 24.19 -16.63
CA THR A 68 -2.31 24.42 -16.50
C THR A 68 -3.08 23.82 -17.67
N LEU A 69 -4.40 23.61 -17.51
CA LEU A 69 -5.26 23.18 -18.62
C LEU A 69 -5.20 24.17 -19.80
N ARG A 70 -5.15 25.47 -19.49
CA ARG A 70 -4.95 26.55 -20.46
C ARG A 70 -3.63 26.41 -21.22
N ALA A 71 -2.51 26.24 -20.51
CA ALA A 71 -1.19 26.08 -21.11
C ALA A 71 -1.05 24.77 -21.92
N SER A 72 -1.90 23.78 -21.61
CA SER A 72 -1.98 22.49 -22.30
C SER A 72 -2.93 22.50 -23.49
N GLU A 73 -3.52 23.65 -23.84
CA GLU A 73 -4.56 23.82 -24.87
C GLU A 73 -5.81 22.95 -24.63
N VAL A 74 -6.07 22.51 -23.40
CA VAL A 74 -7.26 21.72 -23.05
C VAL A 74 -8.43 22.68 -22.84
N THR A 75 -9.39 22.64 -23.76
CA THR A 75 -10.60 23.48 -23.75
C THR A 75 -11.84 22.69 -23.41
N ASP A 76 -12.98 23.36 -23.24
CA ASP A 76 -14.28 22.72 -23.10
C ASP A 76 -14.55 21.69 -24.22
N GLY A 77 -15.12 20.56 -23.85
CA GLY A 77 -15.37 19.39 -24.71
C GLY A 77 -14.15 18.53 -25.06
N SER A 78 -12.94 18.89 -24.60
CA SER A 78 -11.71 18.17 -24.95
C SER A 78 -11.72 16.70 -24.54
N LYS A 79 -11.10 15.84 -25.36
CA LYS A 79 -10.90 14.42 -25.08
C LYS A 79 -9.45 14.15 -24.70
N VAL A 80 -9.21 13.88 -23.42
CA VAL A 80 -7.87 13.56 -22.88
C VAL A 80 -7.76 12.04 -22.70
N MET A 81 -6.63 11.46 -23.03
CA MET A 81 -6.38 10.02 -22.83
C MET A 81 -5.58 9.83 -21.55
N LEU A 82 -6.00 8.90 -20.70
CA LEU A 82 -5.25 8.47 -19.53
C LEU A 82 -4.62 7.10 -19.81
N MET A 83 -3.30 7.01 -19.66
CA MET A 83 -2.57 5.74 -19.64
C MET A 83 -2.07 5.45 -18.23
N ALA A 84 -2.31 4.22 -17.75
CA ALA A 84 -1.74 3.72 -16.50
C ALA A 84 -0.43 2.97 -16.78
N SER A 85 0.62 3.23 -16.01
CA SER A 85 1.83 2.39 -16.03
C SER A 85 1.55 1.02 -15.40
N GLN A 86 1.95 -0.07 -16.08
CA GLN A 86 1.80 -1.43 -15.57
C GLN A 86 2.47 -1.59 -14.19
N GLY A 87 1.76 -2.25 -13.26
CA GLY A 87 2.21 -2.46 -11.87
C GLY A 87 1.63 -1.50 -10.83
N LEU A 88 0.81 -0.52 -11.23
CA LEU A 88 0.11 0.42 -10.33
C LEU A 88 -1.43 0.25 -10.34
N HIS A 89 -1.91 -0.91 -10.80
CA HIS A 89 -3.31 -1.31 -10.65
C HIS A 89 -3.52 -1.94 -9.26
N GLN A 90 -4.38 -1.35 -8.43
CA GLN A 90 -4.81 -1.94 -7.16
C GLN A 90 -5.81 -3.10 -7.38
N GLY A 91 -5.39 -4.17 -8.06
CA GLY A 91 -6.14 -5.42 -8.21
C GLY A 91 -7.47 -5.34 -8.97
N ASP A 92 -7.86 -6.45 -9.61
CA ASP A 92 -9.16 -6.57 -10.27
C ASP A 92 -10.27 -6.78 -9.23
N GLY A 93 -10.92 -5.70 -8.83
CA GLY A 93 -12.25 -5.77 -8.24
C GLY A 93 -13.28 -6.22 -9.29
N PRO A 94 -14.41 -6.85 -8.89
CA PRO A 94 -15.33 -7.48 -9.83
C PRO A 94 -15.86 -6.45 -10.84
N ILE A 95 -15.62 -6.72 -12.12
CA ILE A 95 -16.22 -6.02 -13.24
C ILE A 95 -17.73 -6.25 -13.15
N LEU A 96 -18.46 -5.31 -12.56
CA LEU A 96 -19.91 -5.31 -12.60
C LEU A 96 -20.36 -5.13 -14.05
N LYS A 97 -20.80 -6.22 -14.67
CA LYS A 97 -21.54 -6.20 -15.93
C LYS A 97 -22.67 -5.18 -15.81
N ARG A 98 -22.72 -4.29 -16.81
CA ARG A 98 -23.66 -3.17 -16.97
C ARG A 98 -25.09 -3.55 -16.57
N ALA A 99 -25.65 -2.83 -15.59
CA ALA A 99 -27.09 -2.69 -15.47
C ALA A 99 -27.59 -1.84 -16.64
N GLN A 100 -28.57 -2.35 -17.38
CA GLN A 100 -29.23 -1.62 -18.46
C GLN A 100 -30.06 -0.47 -17.86
N THR A 101 -29.68 0.77 -18.14
CA THR A 101 -30.54 1.92 -17.87
C THR A 101 -31.56 2.06 -18.99
N ARG A 102 -32.83 1.75 -18.69
CA ARG A 102 -33.96 2.23 -19.50
C ARG A 102 -34.20 3.71 -19.15
N PRO A 103 -34.29 4.63 -20.13
CA PRO A 103 -34.66 6.00 -19.85
C PRO A 103 -36.17 6.07 -19.56
N ILE A 104 -36.55 6.53 -18.38
CA ILE A 104 -37.92 7.00 -18.11
C ILE A 104 -37.91 8.52 -18.30
N ALA A 105 -38.80 8.98 -19.18
CA ALA A 105 -38.94 10.36 -19.60
C ALA A 105 -39.36 11.28 -18.44
N ARG A 106 -38.83 12.52 -18.47
CA ARG A 106 -39.23 13.64 -17.62
C ARG A 106 -40.73 13.91 -17.76
N ALA A 107 -41.45 13.91 -16.64
CA ALA A 107 -42.70 14.63 -16.49
C ALA A 107 -42.45 15.82 -15.55
N ASN A 108 -42.75 17.01 -16.06
CA ASN A 108 -42.77 18.26 -15.31
C ASN A 108 -43.79 18.17 -14.16
N ASN A 109 -43.41 18.63 -12.98
CA ASN A 109 -44.34 19.33 -12.09
C ASN A 109 -43.56 20.23 -11.14
N ALA A 110 -43.64 21.53 -11.43
CA ALA A 110 -43.31 22.58 -10.49
C ALA A 110 -44.48 22.74 -9.50
N SER A 111 -44.20 22.70 -8.20
CA SER A 111 -44.65 23.69 -7.20
C SER A 111 -44.50 23.19 -5.76
N LYS A 112 -44.17 24.15 -4.88
CA LYS A 112 -44.32 24.15 -3.41
C LYS A 112 -43.42 23.20 -2.60
N LEU A 113 -42.37 23.76 -1.99
CA LEU A 113 -42.41 24.24 -0.60
C LEU A 113 -41.10 24.99 -0.26
N GLU A 114 -41.22 26.25 0.14
CA GLU A 114 -40.18 26.97 0.86
C GLU A 114 -40.16 26.54 2.34
N LYS A 115 -38.96 26.65 2.94
CA LYS A 115 -38.56 26.46 4.34
C LYS A 115 -38.21 25.04 4.75
N GLU A 116 -36.90 24.78 4.79
CA GLU A 116 -36.24 24.28 5.99
C GLU A 116 -34.76 24.70 5.97
N LYS A 117 -34.32 25.37 7.04
CA LYS A 117 -32.89 25.55 7.35
C LYS A 117 -32.32 24.16 7.64
N MET A 118 -31.78 23.46 6.65
CA MET A 118 -31.03 22.23 6.88
C MET A 118 -29.56 22.54 7.12
N GLN A 119 -29.20 22.36 8.38
CA GLN A 119 -27.87 22.06 8.90
C GLN A 119 -27.16 21.08 7.95
N VAL A 120 -25.94 21.42 7.52
CA VAL A 120 -25.17 20.66 6.52
C VAL A 120 -24.99 19.20 6.98
N SER A 121 -25.70 18.27 6.34
CA SER A 121 -25.57 16.84 6.60
C SER A 121 -24.23 16.34 6.06
N VAL A 122 -23.37 15.83 6.95
CA VAL A 122 -22.15 15.12 6.55
C VAL A 122 -22.53 13.88 5.73
N ASP A 123 -21.82 13.68 4.63
CA ASP A 123 -22.09 12.75 3.52
C ASP A 123 -22.54 11.32 3.94
N LYS A 124 -23.86 11.06 3.95
CA LYS A 124 -24.40 9.68 3.91
C LYS A 124 -23.74 8.87 2.80
N ASN A 125 -23.38 9.52 1.69
CA ASN A 125 -22.72 8.89 0.56
C ASN A 125 -21.33 8.31 0.87
N ARG A 126 -20.57 8.85 1.84
CA ARG A 126 -19.23 8.32 2.16
C ARG A 126 -19.33 7.04 2.99
N LEU A 127 -20.08 7.09 4.08
CA LEU A 127 -20.27 5.93 4.97
C LEU A 127 -20.94 4.76 4.24
N GLU A 128 -21.95 5.02 3.42
CA GLU A 128 -22.60 3.99 2.59
C GLU A 128 -21.60 3.36 1.61
N ARG A 129 -20.70 4.15 1.00
CA ARG A 129 -19.63 3.61 0.14
C ARG A 129 -18.66 2.72 0.91
N TRP A 130 -18.23 3.13 2.11
CA TRP A 130 -17.35 2.31 2.93
C TRP A 130 -18.00 1.00 3.34
N LYS A 131 -19.29 1.02 3.71
CA LYS A 131 -20.05 -0.20 4.01
C LYS A 131 -20.21 -1.11 2.79
N ALA A 132 -20.52 -0.54 1.63
CA ALA A 132 -20.71 -1.31 0.39
C ALA A 132 -19.40 -1.94 -0.11
N THR A 133 -18.29 -1.21 -0.05
CA THR A 133 -16.98 -1.67 -0.56
C THR A 133 -16.17 -2.43 0.48
N GLY A 134 -16.42 -2.21 1.76
CA GLY A 134 -15.61 -2.67 2.88
C GLY A 134 -14.21 -2.06 2.93
N VAL A 135 -13.98 -0.95 2.23
CA VAL A 135 -12.68 -0.27 2.18
C VAL A 135 -12.82 1.15 2.72
N ILE A 136 -12.07 1.44 3.78
CA ILE A 136 -11.96 2.76 4.40
C ILE A 136 -10.57 3.30 4.08
N ALA A 137 -10.49 4.10 3.01
CA ALA A 137 -9.25 4.73 2.56
C ALA A 137 -9.19 6.18 3.07
N LEU A 138 -8.32 6.39 4.05
CA LEU A 138 -8.04 7.65 4.75
C LEU A 138 -6.55 8.03 4.68
N SER A 139 -5.80 7.43 3.76
CA SER A 139 -4.38 7.74 3.56
C SER A 139 -4.19 9.18 3.11
N GLU A 140 -3.14 9.85 3.58
CA GLU A 140 -2.75 11.21 3.14
C GLU A 140 -3.86 12.27 3.31
N CYS A 141 -4.73 12.08 4.30
CA CYS A 141 -5.88 12.96 4.54
C CYS A 141 -5.59 14.08 5.57
N ASN A 142 -4.33 14.22 6.01
CA ASN A 142 -3.89 15.18 7.03
C ASN A 142 -4.69 15.06 8.35
N LEU A 143 -5.06 13.83 8.72
CA LEU A 143 -5.83 13.52 9.91
C LEU A 143 -4.95 13.57 11.16
N LYS A 144 -5.52 14.09 12.25
CA LYS A 144 -4.90 14.03 13.60
C LYS A 144 -5.50 12.93 14.48
N ALA A 145 -6.69 12.45 14.11
CA ALA A 145 -7.42 11.40 14.79
C ALA A 145 -8.23 10.61 13.75
N ILE A 146 -8.55 9.36 14.08
CA ILE A 146 -9.39 8.52 13.24
C ILE A 146 -10.85 9.00 13.41
N PRO A 147 -11.59 9.34 12.33
CA PRO A 147 -12.96 9.82 12.44
C PRO A 147 -13.92 8.78 13.04
N ASP A 148 -14.82 9.20 13.93
CA ASP A 148 -15.74 8.29 14.66
C ASP A 148 -16.65 7.46 13.74
N GLU A 149 -16.96 7.99 12.56
CA GLU A 149 -17.74 7.30 11.53
C GLU A 149 -17.07 6.02 11.01
N VAL A 150 -15.75 5.87 11.15
CA VAL A 150 -15.03 4.63 10.83
C VAL A 150 -15.59 3.46 11.64
N TRP A 151 -15.88 3.68 12.92
CA TRP A 151 -16.37 2.66 13.84
C TRP A 151 -17.76 2.15 13.46
N VAL A 152 -18.56 3.00 12.80
CA VAL A 152 -19.92 2.69 12.34
C VAL A 152 -19.93 1.67 11.20
N CYS A 153 -18.79 1.43 10.53
CA CYS A 153 -18.67 0.40 9.50
C CYS A 153 -18.72 -1.02 10.07
N GLY A 154 -18.29 -1.22 11.33
CA GLY A 154 -18.34 -2.52 12.02
C GLY A 154 -17.82 -3.68 11.16
N THR A 155 -18.64 -4.74 11.03
CA THR A 155 -18.35 -5.94 10.22
C THR A 155 -18.30 -5.69 8.71
N SER A 156 -18.72 -4.53 8.22
CA SER A 156 -18.63 -4.23 6.78
C SER A 156 -17.19 -3.91 6.38
N ALA A 157 -16.37 -3.39 7.29
CA ALA A 157 -14.98 -3.02 7.00
C ALA A 157 -14.08 -4.26 6.89
N ARG A 158 -13.35 -4.35 5.77
CA ARG A 158 -12.32 -5.36 5.50
C ARG A 158 -10.92 -4.73 5.40
N VAL A 159 -10.84 -3.48 4.97
CA VAL A 159 -9.60 -2.73 4.86
C VAL A 159 -9.78 -1.36 5.52
N LEU A 160 -8.87 -1.02 6.42
CA LEU A 160 -8.73 0.30 6.99
C LEU A 160 -7.31 0.78 6.72
N ASP A 161 -7.19 1.89 6.00
CA ASP A 161 -5.91 2.50 5.67
C ASP A 161 -5.93 3.97 6.04
N PHE A 162 -5.11 4.36 7.01
CA PHE A 162 -4.88 5.76 7.38
C PHE A 162 -3.38 6.08 7.37
N THR A 163 -2.66 5.49 6.42
CA THR A 163 -1.23 5.77 6.17
C THR A 163 -0.96 7.26 5.91
N ASN A 164 0.23 7.76 6.26
CA ASN A 164 0.65 9.14 6.00
C ASN A 164 -0.33 10.19 6.58
N ASN A 165 -0.55 10.14 7.89
CA ASN A 165 -1.33 11.14 8.63
C ASN A 165 -0.53 11.57 9.87
N ALA A 166 -1.15 12.35 10.75
CA ALA A 166 -0.59 12.76 12.04
C ALA A 166 -1.39 12.12 13.20
N ILE A 167 -1.84 10.87 13.01
CA ILE A 167 -2.60 10.15 14.03
C ILE A 167 -1.67 9.71 15.15
N GLN A 168 -2.01 10.10 16.37
CA GLN A 168 -1.29 9.68 17.57
C GLN A 168 -2.02 8.55 18.29
N GLU A 169 -3.35 8.63 18.37
CA GLU A 169 -4.18 7.72 19.15
C GLU A 169 -4.93 6.71 18.28
N VAL A 170 -4.85 5.44 18.68
CA VAL A 170 -5.56 4.31 18.10
C VAL A 170 -6.42 3.72 19.22
N PRO A 171 -7.70 4.08 19.28
CA PRO A 171 -8.52 3.78 20.45
C PRO A 171 -9.07 2.35 20.39
N PHE A 172 -9.61 1.86 21.51
CA PHE A 172 -10.10 0.47 21.63
C PHE A 172 -11.24 0.15 20.64
N GLN A 173 -11.96 1.18 20.17
CA GLN A 173 -13.05 1.10 19.19
C GLN A 173 -12.61 0.52 17.84
N ILE A 174 -11.31 0.49 17.54
CA ILE A 174 -10.80 -0.22 16.36
C ILE A 174 -11.24 -1.69 16.38
N GLY A 175 -11.38 -2.27 17.57
CA GLY A 175 -11.86 -3.64 17.78
C GLY A 175 -13.30 -3.87 17.32
N CYS A 176 -14.11 -2.84 17.07
CA CYS A 176 -15.46 -3.00 16.51
C CYS A 176 -15.46 -3.45 15.04
N LEU A 177 -14.32 -3.33 14.34
CA LEU A 177 -14.17 -3.71 12.93
C LEU A 177 -13.91 -5.22 12.78
N ASN A 178 -14.80 -6.05 13.34
CA ASN A 178 -14.56 -7.49 13.55
C ASN A 178 -14.19 -8.29 12.29
N SER A 179 -14.51 -7.80 11.09
CA SER A 179 -14.21 -8.47 9.81
C SER A 179 -12.99 -7.89 9.09
N LEU A 180 -12.20 -7.04 9.77
CA LEU A 180 -11.03 -6.40 9.19
C LEU A 180 -9.96 -7.43 8.85
N GLN A 181 -9.47 -7.36 7.61
CA GLN A 181 -8.44 -8.24 7.07
C GLN A 181 -7.11 -7.50 6.89
N LYS A 182 -7.16 -6.19 6.65
CA LYS A 182 -5.97 -5.36 6.46
C LYS A 182 -6.09 -4.05 7.23
N LEU A 183 -5.07 -3.77 8.04
CA LEU A 183 -4.95 -2.55 8.82
C LEU A 183 -3.62 -1.88 8.50
N ASN A 184 -3.69 -0.74 7.80
CA ASN A 184 -2.54 0.06 7.40
C ASN A 184 -2.52 1.37 8.18
N MET A 185 -1.45 1.57 8.94
CA MET A 185 -1.28 2.66 9.90
C MET A 185 0.11 3.30 9.75
N ASN A 186 0.74 3.12 8.58
CA ASN A 186 2.12 3.51 8.36
C ASN A 186 2.28 5.04 8.43
N ALA A 187 3.47 5.52 8.77
CA ALA A 187 3.81 6.95 8.70
C ALA A 187 2.80 7.81 9.46
N ASN A 188 2.74 7.57 10.77
CA ASN A 188 1.95 8.32 11.74
C ASN A 188 2.83 8.57 12.98
N ASP A 189 2.25 9.15 14.04
CA ASP A 189 2.95 9.48 15.28
C ASP A 189 2.54 8.55 16.44
N ILE A 190 2.27 7.28 16.13
CA ILE A 190 1.77 6.30 17.12
C ILE A 190 2.91 5.86 18.05
N MET A 191 2.64 5.90 19.35
CA MET A 191 3.53 5.49 20.43
C MET A 191 2.89 4.35 21.25
N ASP A 192 3.69 3.64 22.05
CA ASP A 192 3.23 2.48 22.83
C ASP A 192 2.01 2.78 23.71
N ALA A 193 1.97 3.96 24.34
CA ALA A 193 0.88 4.38 25.22
C ALA A 193 -0.39 4.82 24.49
N SER A 194 -0.30 5.12 23.19
CA SER A 194 -1.39 5.70 22.40
C SER A 194 -2.06 4.68 21.47
N ILE A 195 -1.61 3.42 21.48
CA ILE A 195 -2.23 2.32 20.77
C ILE A 195 -2.96 1.37 21.72
N SER A 196 -4.26 1.19 21.50
CA SER A 196 -5.03 0.17 22.20
C SER A 196 -4.79 -1.20 21.57
N TRP A 197 -3.78 -1.90 22.07
CA TRP A 197 -3.49 -3.26 21.63
C TRP A 197 -4.66 -4.22 21.86
N GLN A 198 -5.43 -4.03 22.94
CA GLN A 198 -6.65 -4.82 23.19
C GLN A 198 -7.65 -4.72 22.03
N GLY A 199 -7.83 -3.52 21.44
CA GLY A 199 -8.70 -3.35 20.28
C GLY A 199 -8.10 -3.92 18.99
N VAL A 200 -6.78 -3.82 18.82
CA VAL A 200 -6.10 -4.36 17.64
C VAL A 200 -6.08 -5.89 17.66
N THR A 201 -5.81 -6.52 18.81
CA THR A 201 -5.70 -7.99 18.93
C THR A 201 -7.04 -8.69 18.93
N SER A 202 -8.15 -7.97 19.15
CA SER A 202 -9.50 -8.50 18.96
C SER A 202 -9.88 -8.72 17.48
N LEU A 203 -9.08 -8.23 16.53
CA LEU A 203 -9.30 -8.37 15.09
C LEU A 203 -8.82 -9.75 14.58
N VAL A 204 -9.51 -10.82 15.00
CA VAL A 204 -9.09 -12.21 14.76
C VAL A 204 -8.99 -12.64 13.28
N HIS A 205 -9.56 -11.84 12.36
CA HIS A 205 -9.47 -12.06 10.91
C HIS A 205 -8.37 -11.24 10.22
N LEU A 206 -7.57 -10.50 10.99
CA LEU A 206 -6.52 -9.65 10.45
C LEU A 206 -5.41 -10.51 9.83
N THR A 207 -5.14 -10.26 8.55
CA THR A 207 -4.10 -10.95 7.76
C THR A 207 -2.90 -10.05 7.49
N VAL A 208 -3.10 -8.73 7.48
CA VAL A 208 -2.05 -7.74 7.26
C VAL A 208 -2.14 -6.66 8.33
N LEU A 209 -1.05 -6.48 9.07
CA LEU A 209 -0.87 -5.39 10.03
C LEU A 209 0.37 -4.60 9.63
N SER A 210 0.18 -3.32 9.32
CA SER A 210 1.25 -2.43 8.88
C SER A 210 1.34 -1.20 9.78
N LEU A 211 2.44 -1.10 10.52
CA LEU A 211 2.76 -0.07 11.53
C LEU A 211 4.12 0.58 11.23
N ASN A 212 4.59 0.54 9.97
CA ASN A 212 5.89 1.11 9.59
C ASN A 212 5.94 2.62 9.90
N GLN A 213 7.13 3.16 10.15
CA GLN A 213 7.33 4.61 10.30
C GLN A 213 6.43 5.21 11.39
N ASN A 214 6.48 4.62 12.58
CA ASN A 214 5.84 5.14 13.80
C ASN A 214 6.91 5.29 14.89
N GLN A 215 6.49 5.48 16.14
CA GLN A 215 7.38 5.71 17.28
C GLN A 215 7.34 4.56 18.30
N LEU A 216 6.96 3.35 17.87
CA LEU A 216 6.79 2.20 18.75
C LEU A 216 8.15 1.72 19.31
N THR A 217 8.20 1.44 20.60
CA THR A 217 9.37 0.87 21.29
C THR A 217 9.20 -0.61 21.63
N THR A 218 7.96 -1.09 21.72
CA THR A 218 7.63 -2.50 21.98
C THR A 218 6.42 -2.96 21.17
N LEU A 219 6.26 -4.28 21.07
CA LEU A 219 5.02 -4.92 20.66
C LEU A 219 4.51 -5.78 21.83
N PRO A 220 3.20 -5.86 22.09
CA PRO A 220 2.64 -6.55 23.24
C PRO A 220 2.70 -8.08 23.05
N SER A 221 2.65 -8.82 24.15
CA SER A 221 2.47 -10.29 24.10
C SER A 221 1.15 -10.69 23.42
N ALA A 222 0.09 -9.90 23.61
CA ALA A 222 -1.22 -10.11 22.98
C ALA A 222 -1.17 -10.11 21.44
N LEU A 223 -0.08 -9.63 20.81
CA LEU A 223 0.10 -9.74 19.36
C LEU A 223 -0.01 -11.19 18.88
N GLY A 224 0.40 -12.17 19.69
CA GLY A 224 0.29 -13.60 19.39
C GLY A 224 -1.15 -14.12 19.25
N GLU A 225 -2.16 -13.34 19.66
CA GLU A 225 -3.58 -13.69 19.48
C GLU A 225 -4.02 -13.57 18.02
N LEU A 226 -3.29 -12.79 17.20
CA LEU A 226 -3.57 -12.59 15.77
C LEU A 226 -3.15 -13.80 14.92
N THR A 227 -3.64 -14.99 15.23
CA THR A 227 -3.24 -16.27 14.60
C THR A 227 -3.51 -16.37 13.10
N SER A 228 -4.37 -15.49 12.55
CA SER A 228 -4.63 -15.34 11.11
C SER A 228 -3.62 -14.43 10.39
N LEU A 229 -2.69 -13.79 11.10
CA LEU A 229 -1.79 -12.79 10.55
C LEU A 229 -0.77 -13.45 9.61
N ARG A 230 -0.67 -12.90 8.39
CA ARG A 230 0.25 -13.35 7.34
C ARG A 230 1.38 -12.37 7.09
N GLN A 231 1.12 -11.07 7.28
CA GLN A 231 2.10 -10.04 7.01
C GLN A 231 2.15 -9.05 8.17
N LEU A 232 3.33 -8.90 8.75
CA LEU A 232 3.62 -7.94 9.80
C LEU A 232 4.72 -6.99 9.33
N PHE A 233 4.37 -5.71 9.23
CA PHE A 233 5.29 -4.65 8.85
C PHE A 233 5.43 -3.66 10.02
N VAL A 234 6.61 -3.59 10.61
CA VAL A 234 6.96 -2.73 11.75
C VAL A 234 8.29 -2.00 11.53
N ALA A 235 8.69 -1.85 10.27
CA ALA A 235 9.94 -1.22 9.88
C ALA A 235 9.99 0.27 10.23
N ASN A 236 11.17 0.83 10.47
CA ASN A 236 11.34 2.24 10.83
C ASN A 236 10.57 2.64 12.09
N ASN A 237 10.74 1.87 13.17
CA ASN A 237 10.24 2.19 14.51
C ASN A 237 11.45 2.29 15.46
N LYS A 238 11.20 2.22 16.77
CA LYS A 238 12.22 2.21 17.83
C LYS A 238 12.20 0.89 18.61
N LEU A 239 11.72 -0.20 17.98
CA LEU A 239 11.54 -1.49 18.65
C LEU A 239 12.87 -2.03 19.19
N THR A 240 12.91 -2.44 20.45
CA THR A 240 14.11 -3.04 21.06
C THR A 240 14.13 -4.57 20.99
N GLY A 241 13.00 -5.19 20.70
CA GLY A 241 12.81 -6.64 20.63
C GLY A 241 11.47 -7.01 20.00
N LEU A 242 11.28 -8.30 19.73
CA LEU A 242 9.99 -8.89 19.38
C LEU A 242 9.46 -9.70 20.58
N PRO A 243 8.13 -9.75 20.81
CA PRO A 243 7.53 -10.55 21.87
C PRO A 243 7.75 -12.04 21.61
N ILE A 244 7.86 -12.84 22.67
CA ILE A 244 8.05 -14.30 22.54
C ILE A 244 6.87 -14.95 21.82
N GLU A 245 5.68 -14.37 21.98
CA GLU A 245 4.42 -14.78 21.36
C GLU A 245 4.38 -14.58 19.84
N ILE A 246 5.42 -14.00 19.23
CA ILE A 246 5.57 -14.01 17.76
C ILE A 246 5.49 -15.43 17.20
N GLY A 247 5.96 -16.44 17.96
CA GLY A 247 5.89 -17.86 17.58
C GLY A 247 4.47 -18.41 17.44
N SER A 248 3.47 -17.75 18.04
CA SER A 248 2.06 -18.12 17.89
C SER A 248 1.50 -17.75 16.52
N LEU A 249 2.19 -16.88 15.76
CA LEU A 249 1.79 -16.45 14.42
C LEU A 249 2.20 -17.48 13.37
N ILE A 250 1.64 -18.69 13.47
CA ILE A 250 2.02 -19.85 12.64
C ILE A 250 1.71 -19.65 11.14
N GLN A 251 0.83 -18.69 10.80
CA GLN A 251 0.49 -18.32 9.42
C GLN A 251 1.32 -17.14 8.89
N LEU A 252 2.27 -16.60 9.68
CA LEU A 252 3.06 -15.45 9.27
C LEU A 252 3.99 -15.83 8.10
N GLU A 253 3.81 -15.16 6.97
CA GLU A 253 4.56 -15.38 5.73
C GLU A 253 5.64 -14.32 5.53
N VAL A 254 5.39 -13.09 5.98
CA VAL A 254 6.28 -11.94 5.79
C VAL A 254 6.43 -11.17 7.09
N LEU A 255 7.67 -11.00 7.53
CA LEU A 255 8.05 -10.15 8.65
C LEU A 255 9.04 -9.08 8.18
N LYS A 256 8.66 -7.81 8.27
CA LYS A 256 9.54 -6.66 8.03
C LYS A 256 9.70 -5.85 9.29
N ALA A 257 10.86 -5.95 9.94
CA ALA A 257 11.20 -5.22 11.15
C ALA A 257 12.55 -4.49 11.03
N ASN A 258 12.96 -4.18 9.80
CA ASN A 258 14.17 -3.44 9.51
C ASN A 258 14.13 -1.98 9.99
N ASN A 259 15.30 -1.37 10.19
CA ASN A 259 15.43 -0.01 10.73
C ASN A 259 14.74 0.14 12.10
N ASN A 260 15.18 -0.67 13.05
CA ASN A 260 14.74 -0.63 14.45
C ASN A 260 15.97 -0.67 15.37
N ARG A 261 15.76 -0.96 16.66
CA ARG A 261 16.82 -1.12 17.68
C ARG A 261 16.82 -2.55 18.24
N ILE A 262 16.36 -3.52 17.46
CA ILE A 262 16.17 -4.90 17.90
C ILE A 262 17.55 -5.51 18.15
N ASN A 263 17.79 -5.97 19.37
CA ASN A 263 19.06 -6.58 19.77
C ASN A 263 18.98 -8.12 19.92
N THR A 264 17.77 -8.65 20.04
CA THR A 264 17.50 -10.08 20.24
C THR A 264 16.24 -10.50 19.49
N ILE A 265 16.26 -11.71 18.94
CA ILE A 265 15.10 -12.38 18.35
C ILE A 265 14.71 -13.55 19.27
N PRO A 266 13.44 -13.66 19.69
CA PRO A 266 13.01 -14.75 20.55
C PRO A 266 13.11 -16.10 19.82
N PRO A 267 13.49 -17.20 20.50
CA PRO A 267 13.55 -18.52 19.88
C PRO A 267 12.24 -18.99 19.25
N GLY A 268 11.09 -18.50 19.74
CA GLY A 268 9.77 -18.79 19.18
C GLY A 268 9.60 -18.40 17.70
N ILE A 269 10.48 -17.56 17.13
CA ILE A 269 10.47 -17.27 15.68
C ILE A 269 10.53 -18.53 14.83
N GLY A 270 11.20 -19.60 15.30
CA GLY A 270 11.30 -20.88 14.59
C GLY A 270 9.96 -21.63 14.45
N ASP A 271 8.94 -21.24 15.19
CA ASP A 271 7.59 -21.82 15.10
C ASP A 271 6.76 -21.20 13.97
N CYS A 272 7.16 -20.04 13.44
CA CYS A 272 6.53 -19.37 12.29
C CYS A 272 6.88 -20.07 10.97
N LYS A 273 6.50 -21.34 10.81
CA LYS A 273 6.88 -22.22 9.68
C LYS A 273 6.40 -21.72 8.32
N ALA A 274 5.42 -20.82 8.27
CA ALA A 274 4.95 -20.20 7.04
C ALA A 274 5.87 -19.07 6.52
N LEU A 275 6.85 -18.62 7.31
CA LEU A 275 7.71 -17.49 6.92
C LEU A 275 8.47 -17.80 5.64
N THR A 276 8.31 -16.89 4.68
CA THR A 276 8.99 -16.92 3.38
C THR A 276 9.97 -15.76 3.24
N GLU A 277 9.72 -14.66 3.94
CA GLU A 277 10.53 -13.46 3.87
C GLU A 277 10.66 -12.80 5.24
N VAL A 278 11.91 -12.61 5.65
CA VAL A 278 12.25 -11.93 6.90
C VAL A 278 13.27 -10.84 6.62
N ASP A 279 12.96 -9.62 7.06
CA ASP A 279 13.86 -8.48 6.99
C ASP A 279 14.08 -7.89 8.38
N LEU A 280 15.30 -8.07 8.86
CA LEU A 280 15.81 -7.59 10.14
C LEU A 280 17.02 -6.67 9.91
N SER A 281 17.22 -6.18 8.69
CA SER A 281 18.33 -5.29 8.37
C SER A 281 18.29 -3.98 9.17
N SER A 282 19.45 -3.37 9.40
CA SER A 282 19.57 -2.09 10.13
C SER A 282 18.96 -2.18 11.53
N ASN A 283 19.50 -3.09 12.33
CA ASN A 283 19.16 -3.34 13.73
C ASN A 283 20.44 -3.48 14.58
N LEU A 284 20.32 -3.97 15.80
CA LEU A 284 21.42 -4.15 16.76
C LEU A 284 21.67 -5.65 17.06
N LEU A 285 21.36 -6.54 16.12
CA LEU A 285 21.47 -7.99 16.33
C LEU A 285 22.94 -8.41 16.41
N LEU A 286 23.28 -9.20 17.43
CA LEU A 286 24.59 -9.82 17.60
C LEU A 286 24.61 -11.30 17.20
N ASN A 287 23.46 -11.96 17.33
CA ASN A 287 23.25 -13.36 16.97
C ASN A 287 21.78 -13.60 16.59
N LEU A 288 21.53 -14.69 15.88
CA LEU A 288 20.19 -15.26 15.70
C LEU A 288 20.05 -16.50 16.59
N PRO A 289 18.83 -16.86 17.04
CA PRO A 289 18.60 -18.11 17.76
C PRO A 289 18.78 -19.33 16.84
N ASP A 290 19.19 -20.48 17.39
CA ASP A 290 19.35 -21.71 16.60
C ASP A 290 18.06 -22.18 15.93
N SER A 291 16.92 -21.84 16.53
CA SER A 291 15.58 -22.12 15.99
C SER A 291 15.29 -21.41 14.66
N PHE A 292 16.10 -20.43 14.24
CA PHE A 292 15.96 -19.81 12.92
C PHE A 292 16.12 -20.82 11.78
N GLY A 293 16.89 -21.91 12.00
CA GLY A 293 16.98 -23.02 11.06
C GLY A 293 15.64 -23.73 10.79
N ASN A 294 14.66 -23.64 11.71
CA ASN A 294 13.36 -24.29 11.58
C ASN A 294 12.45 -23.64 10.50
N LEU A 295 12.84 -22.48 9.95
CA LEU A 295 12.09 -21.76 8.93
C LEU A 295 12.23 -22.39 7.54
N GLN A 296 11.69 -23.60 7.36
CA GLN A 296 11.89 -24.42 6.15
C GLN A 296 11.36 -23.79 4.86
N ASN A 297 10.38 -22.86 4.96
CA ASN A 297 9.82 -22.13 3.82
C ASN A 297 10.52 -20.80 3.53
N LEU A 298 11.56 -20.44 4.30
CA LEU A 298 12.24 -19.16 4.17
C LEU A 298 12.97 -19.07 2.83
N LYS A 299 12.68 -18.03 2.06
CA LYS A 299 13.25 -17.77 0.73
C LYS A 299 14.19 -16.57 0.73
N SER A 300 13.87 -15.55 1.52
CA SER A 300 14.64 -14.31 1.62
C SER A 300 14.89 -13.93 3.08
N LEU A 301 16.16 -13.71 3.41
CA LEU A 301 16.60 -13.28 4.73
C LEU A 301 17.52 -12.08 4.59
N HIS A 302 17.11 -10.93 5.14
CA HIS A 302 17.89 -9.70 5.13
C HIS A 302 18.35 -9.37 6.55
N LEU A 303 19.66 -9.30 6.73
CA LEU A 303 20.34 -9.10 8.01
C LEU A 303 21.43 -8.03 7.94
N GLY A 304 21.60 -7.37 6.78
CA GLY A 304 22.63 -6.35 6.62
C GLY A 304 22.51 -5.20 7.62
N ASN A 305 23.61 -4.49 7.87
CA ASN A 305 23.71 -3.44 8.89
C ASN A 305 23.32 -3.94 10.29
N ASN A 306 23.96 -5.01 10.76
CA ASN A 306 23.83 -5.54 12.12
C ASN A 306 25.23 -5.90 12.66
N GLY A 307 25.33 -6.15 13.97
CA GLY A 307 26.57 -6.62 14.62
C GLY A 307 26.75 -8.14 14.63
N LEU A 308 26.20 -8.84 13.62
CA LEU A 308 26.24 -10.30 13.56
C LEU A 308 27.66 -10.79 13.30
N LYS A 309 28.10 -11.77 14.11
CA LYS A 309 29.42 -12.42 13.99
C LYS A 309 29.34 -13.84 13.43
N SER A 310 28.17 -14.47 13.52
CA SER A 310 27.92 -15.81 13.04
C SER A 310 26.45 -15.98 12.69
N LEU A 311 26.14 -17.05 11.96
CA LEU A 311 24.79 -17.54 11.70
C LEU A 311 24.60 -18.89 12.40
N PRO A 312 23.36 -19.30 12.71
CA PRO A 312 23.07 -20.63 13.19
C PRO A 312 23.62 -21.70 12.24
N SER A 313 24.27 -22.73 12.78
CA SER A 313 24.87 -23.81 11.98
C SER A 313 23.84 -24.58 11.14
N THR A 314 22.58 -24.56 11.57
CA THR A 314 21.45 -25.22 10.91
C THR A 314 20.83 -24.41 9.78
N LEU A 315 21.25 -23.15 9.57
CA LEU A 315 20.58 -22.26 8.61
C LEU A 315 20.57 -22.85 7.19
N PHE A 316 21.71 -23.29 6.68
CA PHE A 316 21.80 -23.78 5.30
C PHE A 316 21.37 -25.23 5.13
N THR A 317 21.43 -26.04 6.19
CA THR A 317 20.99 -27.44 6.19
C THR A 317 19.48 -27.60 6.35
N MET A 318 18.82 -26.65 7.04
CA MET A 318 17.38 -26.73 7.31
C MET A 318 16.53 -25.75 6.48
N CYS A 319 17.02 -24.54 6.17
CA CYS A 319 16.31 -23.58 5.31
C CYS A 319 16.56 -23.88 3.82
N LEU A 320 16.04 -25.03 3.35
CA LEU A 320 16.30 -25.55 2.01
C LEU A 320 15.68 -24.72 0.88
N GLN A 321 14.77 -23.79 1.19
CA GLN A 321 14.20 -22.85 0.21
C GLN A 321 14.95 -21.50 0.14
N LEU A 322 15.97 -21.29 0.99
CA LEU A 322 16.67 -20.02 1.07
C LEU A 322 17.44 -19.77 -0.22
N THR A 323 17.17 -18.62 -0.86
CA THR A 323 17.78 -18.21 -2.14
C THR A 323 18.34 -16.79 -2.09
N THR A 324 17.96 -16.01 -1.09
CA THR A 324 18.46 -14.66 -0.88
C THR A 324 18.86 -14.51 0.58
N LEU A 325 20.13 -14.16 0.77
CA LEU A 325 20.72 -13.86 2.05
C LEU A 325 21.51 -12.57 1.89
N ASP A 326 21.13 -11.55 2.65
CA ASP A 326 21.82 -10.27 2.67
C ASP A 326 22.49 -10.05 4.02
N LEU A 327 23.83 -9.93 3.98
CA LEU A 327 24.72 -9.79 5.14
C LEU A 327 25.63 -8.56 5.01
N HIS A 328 25.33 -7.62 4.11
CA HIS A 328 26.20 -6.45 3.91
C HIS A 328 26.38 -5.70 5.23
N ASN A 329 27.58 -5.19 5.49
CA ASN A 329 27.88 -4.42 6.70
C ASN A 329 27.55 -5.20 8.01
N THR A 330 27.94 -6.47 8.05
CA THR A 330 28.01 -7.32 9.26
C THR A 330 29.47 -7.74 9.50
N GLU A 331 29.76 -8.44 10.60
CA GLU A 331 31.10 -8.98 10.89
C GLU A 331 31.31 -10.39 10.29
N ILE A 332 30.32 -10.92 9.55
CA ILE A 332 30.40 -12.25 8.93
C ILE A 332 31.21 -12.18 7.64
N THR A 333 32.24 -13.02 7.56
CA THR A 333 33.10 -13.18 6.38
C THR A 333 32.63 -14.33 5.50
N VAL A 334 32.98 -14.29 4.21
CA VAL A 334 32.67 -15.38 3.26
C VAL A 334 33.38 -16.69 3.65
N ASP A 335 34.58 -16.63 4.22
CA ASP A 335 35.31 -17.83 4.63
C ASP A 335 34.63 -18.54 5.80
N GLN A 336 34.09 -17.79 6.79
CA GLN A 336 33.23 -18.35 7.83
C GLN A 336 31.97 -19.01 7.26
N LEU A 337 31.38 -18.43 6.22
CA LEU A 337 30.19 -19.03 5.59
C LEU A 337 30.52 -20.35 4.87
N ARG A 338 31.69 -20.46 4.24
CA ARG A 338 32.15 -21.69 3.57
C ARG A 338 32.39 -22.85 4.53
N GLU A 339 32.67 -22.56 5.80
CA GLU A 339 32.82 -23.58 6.85
C GLU A 339 31.47 -24.15 7.33
N LEU A 340 30.34 -23.47 7.03
CA LEU A 340 29.01 -23.92 7.45
C LEU A 340 28.48 -25.04 6.54
N GLU A 341 27.96 -26.09 7.17
CA GLU A 341 27.36 -27.22 6.46
C GLU A 341 26.18 -26.75 5.59
N GLY A 342 26.12 -27.23 4.35
CA GLY A 342 25.06 -26.87 3.40
C GLY A 342 25.25 -25.55 2.66
N TRP A 343 26.33 -24.80 2.92
CA TRP A 343 26.65 -23.55 2.22
C TRP A 343 26.65 -23.71 0.69
N GLU A 344 27.31 -24.75 0.16
CA GLU A 344 27.38 -25.00 -1.29
C GLU A 344 25.99 -25.21 -1.92
N ASN A 345 25.09 -25.91 -1.22
CA ASN A 345 23.72 -26.11 -1.67
C ASN A 345 22.94 -24.79 -1.71
N PHE A 346 23.16 -23.92 -0.72
CA PHE A 346 22.58 -22.57 -0.72
C PHE A 346 23.12 -21.73 -1.88
N GLU A 347 24.43 -21.75 -2.10
CA GLU A 347 25.09 -20.98 -3.15
C GLU A 347 24.62 -21.41 -4.55
N GLU A 348 24.43 -22.70 -4.78
CA GLU A 348 23.82 -23.23 -6.00
C GLU A 348 22.39 -22.69 -6.19
N ARG A 349 21.53 -22.74 -5.15
CA ARG A 349 20.17 -22.18 -5.18
C ARG A 349 20.17 -20.69 -5.50
N ARG A 350 21.06 -19.92 -4.88
CA ARG A 350 21.24 -18.48 -5.09
C ARG A 350 21.64 -18.17 -6.54
N ARG A 351 22.59 -18.92 -7.09
CA ARG A 351 23.06 -18.77 -8.47
C ARG A 351 21.95 -19.07 -9.48
N LEU A 352 21.22 -20.18 -9.29
CA LEU A 352 20.10 -20.56 -10.16
C LEU A 352 18.99 -19.49 -10.20
N LYS A 353 18.67 -18.86 -9.05
CA LYS A 353 17.73 -17.74 -9.00
C LYS A 353 18.22 -16.55 -9.83
N ASN A 354 19.49 -16.15 -9.66
CA ASN A 354 20.05 -15.01 -10.38
C ASN A 354 20.18 -15.27 -11.89
N GLN A 355 20.52 -16.49 -12.29
CA GLN A 355 20.55 -16.89 -13.70
C GLN A 355 19.16 -16.77 -14.33
N LYS A 356 18.11 -17.31 -13.69
CA LYS A 356 16.73 -17.18 -14.16
C LYS A 356 16.28 -15.71 -14.30
N GLN A 357 16.74 -14.82 -13.41
CA GLN A 357 16.44 -13.40 -13.52
C GLN A 357 17.14 -12.72 -14.70
N LEU A 358 18.38 -13.12 -15.01
CA LEU A 358 19.09 -12.65 -16.21
C LEU A 358 18.42 -13.16 -17.47
N ASP A 359 18.07 -14.45 -17.54
CA ASP A 359 17.36 -15.03 -18.69
C ASP A 359 16.03 -14.32 -18.94
N PHE A 360 15.26 -14.03 -17.88
CA PHE A 360 14.01 -13.26 -17.99
C PHE A 360 14.24 -11.82 -18.47
N ARG A 361 15.33 -11.16 -18.04
CA ARG A 361 15.69 -9.81 -18.51
C ARG A 361 16.15 -9.81 -19.96
N VAL A 362 16.83 -10.86 -20.42
CA VAL A 362 17.30 -11.01 -21.81
C VAL A 362 16.14 -11.29 -22.77
N VAL A 363 15.08 -11.98 -22.33
CA VAL A 363 13.87 -12.21 -23.15
C VAL A 363 13.02 -10.93 -23.32
N GLY A 364 13.28 -9.88 -22.55
CA GLY A 364 12.56 -8.59 -22.60
C GLY A 364 13.10 -7.55 -23.60
N SER A 365 14.19 -7.82 -24.34
CA SER A 365 14.76 -6.84 -25.29
C SER A 365 14.81 -7.30 -26.76
N ALA A 366 14.03 -8.32 -27.13
CA ALA A 366 13.94 -8.76 -28.54
C ALA A 366 12.66 -8.22 -29.21
N ALA A 367 12.66 -6.92 -29.54
CA ALA A 367 12.09 -6.44 -30.80
C ALA A 367 13.32 -6.31 -31.73
N PHE A 368 13.56 -7.11 -32.76
CA PHE A 368 12.74 -7.35 -33.96
C PHE A 368 12.25 -6.07 -34.64
N ASP A 369 13.19 -5.38 -35.27
CA ASP A 369 13.09 -4.67 -36.56
C ASP A 369 14.56 -4.59 -37.05
N GLU A 370 14.98 -4.95 -38.26
CA GLU A 370 14.37 -4.69 -39.56
C GLU A 370 14.52 -5.91 -40.49
N GLY A 371 13.45 -6.21 -41.22
CA GLY A 371 13.52 -7.01 -42.43
C GLY A 371 13.82 -6.16 -43.67
N ALA A 372 14.09 -6.89 -44.75
CA ALA A 372 14.00 -6.52 -46.17
C ALA A 372 15.21 -5.85 -46.84
N ASP A 373 15.94 -6.68 -47.58
CA ASP A 373 16.31 -6.50 -49.00
C ASP A 373 16.10 -5.11 -49.62
N LYS A 374 17.20 -4.54 -50.16
CA LYS A 374 17.28 -3.92 -51.50
C LYS A 374 18.70 -3.39 -51.78
N ASN A 375 19.52 -4.23 -52.44
CA ASN A 375 20.14 -3.99 -53.77
C ASN A 375 21.33 -4.91 -54.00
#